data_AF-A0A0U2IVK7-F1
#
_entry.id   AF-A0A0U2IVK7-F1
#
_cell.length_a   1.000
_cell.length_b   1.000
_cell.length_c   1.000
_cell.angle_alpha   90.00
_cell.angle_beta   90.00
_cell.angle_gamma   90.00
#
_symmetry.space_group_name_H-M   'P 1'
#
loop_
_entity.id
_entity.type
_entity.pdbx_description
1 polymer ?
#
loop_
_entity_poly.entity_id
_entity_poly.type
_entity_poly.pdbx_seq_one_letter_code
_entity_poly.pdbx_strand_id
1 'polypeptide(L)'
;MATLLLILTISMGLTIILTLSPLAMGFWILMLALLTAAMTALSMSSWFGFIVFLIYIGGMLVMFAYFSAIQPNQQLKIAVPLMAAFMTMLILPMYQNPSTINQFTNKNWWVSAMYEIMNIPSLLFLALTLFLALISIVKISFLNRAPLRPFMYV
;
A
#
# COMPACT_ATOMS: atom_id res chain seq x y z
N MET A 1 -0.76 -11.08 -20.47
CA MET A 1 -0.21 -9.86 -19.83
C MET A 1 -0.80 -9.63 -18.45
N ALA A 2 -2.12 -9.42 -18.31
CA ALA A 2 -2.75 -9.25 -17.00
C ALA A 2 -2.50 -10.43 -16.04
N THR A 3 -2.56 -11.67 -16.53
CA THR A 3 -2.27 -12.88 -15.71
C THR A 3 -0.84 -12.92 -15.18
N LEU A 4 0.14 -12.45 -15.96
CA LEU A 4 1.55 -12.40 -15.60
C LEU A 4 1.81 -11.32 -14.55
N LEU A 5 1.19 -10.15 -14.73
CA LEU A 5 1.21 -9.09 -13.73
C LEU A 5 0.56 -9.59 -12.43
N LEU A 6 -0.42 -10.51 -12.50
CA LEU A 6 -1.19 -10.97 -11.34
C LEU A 6 -0.38 -11.93 -10.50
N ILE A 7 0.28 -12.87 -11.18
CA ILE A 7 1.29 -13.72 -10.56
C ILE A 7 2.34 -12.86 -9.85
N LEU A 8 2.82 -11.81 -10.52
CA LEU A 8 3.85 -10.93 -9.97
C LEU A 8 3.35 -10.09 -8.77
N THR A 9 2.10 -9.60 -8.78
CA THR A 9 1.51 -8.94 -7.60
C THR A 9 1.37 -9.89 -6.42
N ILE A 10 0.93 -11.13 -6.66
CA ILE A 10 0.68 -12.11 -5.61
C ILE A 10 2.00 -12.59 -5.01
N SER A 11 2.99 -12.91 -5.85
CA SER A 11 4.32 -13.30 -5.38
C SER A 11 4.93 -12.22 -4.49
N MET A 12 4.83 -10.95 -4.91
CA MET A 12 5.39 -9.87 -4.12
C MET A 12 4.64 -9.64 -2.81
N GLY A 13 3.32 -9.87 -2.80
CA GLY A 13 2.47 -9.74 -1.62
C GLY A 13 2.80 -10.77 -0.55
N LEU A 14 3.00 -12.02 -0.96
CA LEU A 14 3.33 -13.12 -0.05
C LEU A 14 4.70 -12.93 0.62
N THR A 15 5.65 -12.31 -0.07
CA THR A 15 7.03 -12.15 0.43
C THR A 15 7.24 -10.93 1.33
N ILE A 16 6.25 -10.04 1.51
CA ILE A 16 6.35 -8.93 2.46
C ILE A 16 6.68 -9.44 3.88
N ILE A 17 6.09 -10.56 4.30
CA ILE A 17 6.23 -11.08 5.67
C ILE A 17 7.69 -11.43 5.98
N LEU A 18 8.49 -11.74 4.95
CA LEU A 18 9.91 -12.09 5.08
C LEU A 18 10.81 -10.83 5.20
N THR A 19 10.25 -9.62 5.10
CA THR A 19 10.99 -8.37 5.22
C THR A 19 11.12 -7.97 6.69
N LEU A 20 12.33 -8.06 7.23
CA LEU A 20 12.60 -7.81 8.65
C LEU A 20 12.95 -6.36 8.98
N SER A 21 13.49 -5.61 8.01
CA SER A 21 13.89 -4.22 8.22
C SER A 21 12.79 -3.27 7.73
N PRO A 22 12.39 -2.27 8.54
CA PRO A 22 11.45 -1.21 8.13
C PRO A 22 11.78 -0.57 6.79
N LEU A 23 13.08 -0.35 6.51
CA LEU A 23 13.55 0.19 5.23
C LEU A 23 13.22 -0.75 4.06
N ALA A 24 13.53 -2.04 4.19
CA ALA A 24 13.20 -3.03 3.16
C ALA A 24 11.69 -3.16 2.99
N MET A 25 10.93 -3.17 4.09
CA MET A 25 9.48 -3.23 4.05
C MET A 25 8.89 -2.05 3.27
N GLY A 26 9.38 -0.83 3.48
CA GLY A 26 8.98 0.35 2.70
C GLY A 26 9.24 0.19 1.20
N PHE A 27 10.42 -0.32 0.81
CA PHE A 27 10.72 -0.61 -0.60
C PHE A 27 9.77 -1.67 -1.19
N TRP A 28 9.46 -2.72 -0.43
CA TRP A 28 8.54 -3.78 -0.84
C TRP A 28 7.12 -3.27 -1.06
N ILE A 29 6.62 -2.39 -0.19
CA ILE A 29 5.30 -1.78 -0.35
C ILE A 29 5.28 -0.85 -1.58
N LEU A 30 6.39 -0.17 -1.93
CA LEU A 30 6.45 0.71 -3.12
C LEU A 30 6.28 -0.11 -4.39
N MET A 31 7.02 -1.21 -4.48
CA MET A 31 6.93 -2.13 -5.61
C MET A 31 5.52 -2.73 -5.71
N LEU A 32 4.92 -3.12 -4.59
CA LEU A 32 3.54 -3.62 -4.61
C LEU A 32 2.52 -2.57 -5.02
N ALA A 33 2.64 -1.33 -4.54
CA ALA A 33 1.75 -0.24 -4.93
C ALA A 33 1.81 0.05 -6.44
N LEU A 34 3.01 0.00 -7.04
CA LEU A 34 3.18 0.11 -8.49
C LEU A 34 2.43 -1.00 -9.24
N LEU A 35 2.56 -2.23 -8.76
CA LEU A 35 1.96 -3.39 -9.42
C LEU A 35 0.43 -3.42 -9.26
N THR A 36 -0.09 -3.05 -8.09
CA THR A 36 -1.54 -2.93 -7.87
C THR A 36 -2.14 -1.75 -8.63
N ALA A 37 -1.42 -0.63 -8.77
CA ALA A 37 -1.81 0.48 -9.64
C ALA A 37 -1.88 0.06 -11.11
N ALA A 38 -0.88 -0.68 -11.59
CA ALA A 38 -0.90 -1.23 -12.95
C ALA A 38 -2.08 -2.20 -13.16
N MET A 39 -2.42 -3.01 -12.15
CA MET A 39 -3.58 -3.90 -12.22
C MET A 39 -4.91 -3.19 -12.29
N THR A 40 -5.09 -2.20 -11.43
CA THR A 40 -6.33 -1.42 -11.38
C THR A 40 -6.50 -0.58 -12.65
N ALA A 41 -5.40 -0.10 -13.24
CA ALA A 41 -5.43 0.55 -14.55
C ALA A 41 -5.89 -0.38 -15.67
N LEU A 42 -5.50 -1.66 -15.63
CA LEU A 42 -5.89 -2.67 -16.62
C LEU A 42 -7.31 -3.20 -16.43
N SER A 43 -7.80 -3.31 -15.19
CA SER A 43 -9.10 -3.93 -14.89
C SER A 43 -10.27 -2.94 -14.82
N MET A 44 -10.02 -1.70 -14.43
CA MET A 44 -11.05 -0.68 -14.24
C MET A 44 -10.83 0.52 -15.16
N SER A 45 -9.99 1.46 -14.74
CA SER A 45 -9.57 2.60 -15.57
C SER A 45 -8.21 3.10 -15.11
N SER A 46 -7.45 3.68 -16.05
CA SER A 46 -6.15 4.30 -15.77
C SER A 46 -6.22 5.40 -14.71
N TRP A 47 -7.34 6.13 -14.65
CA TRP A 47 -7.57 7.17 -13.65
C TRP A 47 -7.56 6.62 -12.22
N PHE A 48 -8.22 5.48 -11.98
CA PHE A 48 -8.20 4.82 -10.67
C PHE A 48 -6.80 4.29 -10.33
N GLY A 49 -6.10 3.68 -11.29
CA GLY A 49 -4.72 3.24 -11.08
C GLY A 49 -3.79 4.38 -10.67
N PHE A 50 -3.97 5.56 -11.28
CA PHE A 50 -3.20 6.75 -10.92
C PHE A 50 -3.50 7.25 -9.49
N ILE A 51 -4.78 7.30 -9.08
CA ILE A 51 -5.15 7.68 -7.71
C ILE A 51 -4.54 6.72 -6.69
N VAL A 52 -4.63 5.41 -6.92
CA VAL A 52 -4.04 4.38 -6.05
C VAL A 52 -2.53 4.62 -5.90
N PHE A 53 -1.84 4.81 -7.02
CA PHE A 53 -0.40 5.07 -7.02
C PHE A 53 0.00 6.30 -6.20
N LEU A 54 -0.71 7.42 -6.37
CA LEU A 54 -0.42 8.67 -5.66
C LEU A 54 -0.63 8.56 -4.15
N ILE A 55 -1.72 7.94 -3.70
CA ILE A 55 -2.02 7.79 -2.28
C ILE A 55 -0.93 6.96 -1.60
N TYR A 56 -0.51 5.85 -2.22
CA TYR A 56 0.53 4.99 -1.66
C TYR A 56 1.90 5.67 -1.64
N ILE A 57 2.35 6.32 -2.73
CA ILE A 57 3.63 7.04 -2.68
C ILE A 57 3.61 8.16 -1.65
N GLY A 58 2.54 8.96 -1.63
CA GLY A 58 2.42 10.10 -0.71
C GLY A 58 2.54 9.66 0.75
N GLY A 59 1.82 8.61 1.15
CA GLY A 59 1.88 8.10 2.53
C GLY A 59 3.24 7.47 2.86
N MET A 60 3.86 6.80 1.90
CA MET A 60 5.10 6.06 2.13
C MET A 60 6.35 6.95 2.20
N LEU A 61 6.36 8.09 1.51
CA LEU A 61 7.44 9.07 1.64
C LEU A 61 7.52 9.63 3.06
N VAL A 62 6.37 9.86 3.71
CA VAL A 62 6.31 10.34 5.11
C VAL A 62 6.85 9.26 6.07
N MET A 63 6.44 8.01 5.90
CA MET A 63 6.94 6.89 6.71
C MET A 63 8.45 6.68 6.52
N PHE A 64 8.95 6.80 5.29
CA PHE A 64 10.38 6.70 4.99
C PHE A 64 11.18 7.80 5.70
N ALA A 65 10.71 9.06 5.63
CA ALA A 65 11.34 10.18 6.32
C ALA A 65 11.42 9.92 7.84
N TYR A 66 10.32 9.46 8.43
CA TYR A 66 10.25 9.15 9.87
C TYR A 66 11.25 8.04 10.27
N PHE A 67 11.31 6.93 9.54
CA PHE A 67 12.23 5.84 9.86
C PHE A 67 13.70 6.20 9.65
N SER A 68 14.00 6.96 8.60
CA SER A 68 15.36 7.44 8.34
C SER A 68 15.92 8.29 9.48
N ALA A 69 15.05 9.01 10.20
CA ALA A 69 15.41 9.83 11.34
C ALA A 69 15.65 9.02 12.62
N ILE A 70 14.93 7.91 12.84
CA ILE A 70 14.98 7.15 14.10
C ILE A 70 16.15 6.17 14.13
N GLN A 71 16.42 5.47 13.02
CA GLN A 71 17.51 4.52 12.96
C GLN A 71 18.29 4.72 11.65
N PRO A 72 19.30 5.61 11.66
CA PRO A 72 20.14 5.79 10.49
C PRO A 72 20.88 4.47 10.18
N ASN A 73 21.04 4.18 8.88
CA ASN A 73 21.88 3.08 8.38
C ASN A 73 21.51 1.64 8.77
N GLN A 74 20.22 1.29 8.80
CA GLN A 74 19.86 -0.14 8.81
C GLN A 74 20.35 -0.84 7.53
N GLN A 75 21.04 -1.98 7.71
CA GLN A 75 21.47 -2.81 6.60
C GLN A 75 20.26 -3.42 5.87
N LEU A 76 20.30 -3.32 4.55
CA LEU A 76 19.19 -3.71 3.69
C LEU A 76 19.29 -5.21 3.33
N LYS A 77 18.49 -6.06 3.99
CA LYS A 77 18.45 -7.51 3.74
C LYS A 77 17.31 -7.89 2.78
N ILE A 78 17.58 -7.92 1.47
CA ILE A 78 16.59 -8.28 0.41
C ILE A 78 16.73 -9.72 -0.10
N ALA A 79 17.88 -10.38 0.09
CA ALA A 79 18.15 -11.65 -0.58
C ALA A 79 17.08 -12.74 -0.34
N VAL A 80 16.65 -12.89 0.92
CA VAL A 80 15.63 -13.88 1.31
C VAL A 80 14.25 -13.59 0.68
N PRO A 81 13.65 -12.40 0.84
CA PRO A 81 12.35 -12.13 0.23
C PRO A 81 12.39 -12.16 -1.30
N LEU A 82 13.52 -11.76 -1.92
CA LEU A 82 13.67 -11.83 -3.37
C LEU A 82 13.70 -13.28 -3.87
N MET A 83 14.48 -14.16 -3.22
CA MET A 83 14.55 -15.58 -3.58
C MET A 83 13.19 -16.27 -3.40
N ALA A 84 12.46 -15.95 -2.33
CA ALA A 84 11.10 -16.43 -2.14
C ALA A 84 10.13 -15.93 -3.23
N ALA A 85 10.29 -14.68 -3.70
CA ALA A 85 9.44 -14.12 -4.75
C ALA A 85 9.69 -14.84 -6.08
N PHE A 86 10.94 -15.16 -6.39
CA PHE A 86 11.27 -15.97 -7.57
C PHE A 86 10.67 -17.37 -7.49
N MET A 87 10.79 -18.05 -6.35
CA MET A 87 10.22 -19.39 -6.19
C MET A 87 8.70 -19.39 -6.33
N THR A 88 8.02 -18.43 -5.71
CA THR A 88 6.55 -18.32 -5.82
C THR A 88 6.11 -17.99 -7.24
N MET A 89 6.83 -17.15 -7.97
CA MET A 89 6.53 -16.87 -9.38
C MET A 89 6.61 -18.11 -10.29
N LEU A 90 7.50 -19.07 -9.99
CA LEU A 90 7.62 -20.29 -10.78
C LEU A 90 6.47 -21.27 -10.51
N ILE A 91 5.98 -21.31 -9.27
CA ILE A 91 4.96 -22.27 -8.82
C ILE A 91 3.55 -21.80 -9.21
N LEU A 92 3.25 -20.51 -9.03
CA LEU A 92 1.93 -19.93 -9.27
C LEU A 92 1.32 -20.22 -10.66
N PRO A 93 2.06 -20.15 -11.79
CA PRO A 93 1.49 -20.44 -13.10
C PRO A 93 1.06 -21.91 -13.26
N MET A 94 1.60 -22.86 -12.48
CA MET A 94 1.16 -24.27 -12.54
C MET A 94 -0.28 -24.47 -12.07
N TYR A 95 -0.80 -23.54 -11.27
CA TYR A 95 -2.18 -23.57 -10.77
C TYR A 95 -3.15 -22.72 -11.60
N GLN A 96 -2.70 -22.14 -12.72
CA GLN A 96 -3.59 -21.36 -13.58
C GLN A 96 -4.50 -22.30 -14.39
N ASN A 97 -5.81 -22.21 -14.12
CA ASN A 97 -6.82 -22.83 -14.95
C ASN A 97 -7.14 -21.88 -16.13
N PRO A 98 -6.93 -22.29 -17.40
CA PRO A 98 -7.14 -21.40 -18.56
C PRO A 98 -8.58 -20.95 -18.75
N SER A 99 -9.55 -21.61 -18.10
CA SER A 99 -10.98 -21.31 -18.20
C SER A 99 -11.44 -20.07 -17.42
N THR A 100 -10.60 -19.49 -16.55
CA THR A 100 -10.97 -18.36 -15.68
C THR A 100 -10.58 -16.99 -16.24
N ILE A 101 -10.21 -16.91 -17.53
CA ILE A 101 -9.99 -15.64 -18.22
C ILE A 101 -11.37 -15.03 -18.52
N ASN A 102 -12.02 -14.51 -17.48
CA ASN A 102 -13.16 -13.64 -17.65
C ASN A 102 -12.68 -12.41 -18.42
N GLN A 103 -13.33 -12.14 -19.55
CA GLN A 103 -13.21 -10.87 -20.21
C GLN A 103 -13.69 -9.82 -19.22
N PHE A 104 -12.76 -9.03 -18.69
CA PHE A 104 -13.09 -7.81 -17.99
C PHE A 104 -13.81 -6.93 -19.00
N THR A 105 -15.13 -6.97 -18.97
CA THR A 105 -15.93 -6.00 -19.69
C THR A 105 -15.62 -4.67 -19.05
N ASN A 106 -15.08 -3.74 -19.84
CA ASN A 106 -14.95 -2.34 -19.47
C ASN A 106 -16.36 -1.79 -19.23
N LYS A 107 -16.93 -2.10 -18.08
CA LYS A 107 -17.95 -1.24 -17.52
C LYS A 107 -17.20 0.04 -17.21
N ASN A 108 -17.55 1.13 -17.87
CA ASN A 108 -17.10 2.43 -17.41
C ASN A 108 -17.68 2.57 -15.99
N TRP A 109 -16.81 2.53 -14.98
CA TRP A 109 -17.17 2.87 -13.62
C TRP A 109 -17.04 4.39 -13.50
N TRP A 110 -18.18 5.07 -13.45
CA TRP A 110 -18.20 6.53 -13.42
C TRP A 110 -18.03 6.98 -11.98
N VAL A 111 -16.95 7.72 -11.71
CA VAL A 111 -16.72 8.37 -10.39
C VAL A 111 -17.91 9.25 -9.98
N SER A 112 -18.65 9.77 -10.96
CA SER A 112 -19.87 10.55 -10.74
C SER A 112 -20.96 9.80 -9.96
N ALA A 113 -20.97 8.46 -9.99
CA ALA A 113 -21.93 7.65 -9.24
C ALA A 113 -21.82 7.88 -7.73
N MET A 114 -20.64 8.28 -7.22
CA MET A 114 -20.45 8.62 -5.80
C MET A 114 -21.25 9.87 -5.40
N TYR A 115 -21.47 10.81 -6.33
CA TYR A 115 -22.21 12.05 -6.09
C TYR A 115 -23.73 11.91 -6.31
N GLU A 116 -24.21 10.71 -6.63
CA GLU A 116 -25.64 10.46 -6.71
C GLU A 116 -26.29 10.58 -5.33
N ILE A 117 -27.55 11.02 -5.32
CA ILE A 117 -28.35 11.26 -4.10
C ILE A 117 -28.37 10.07 -3.15
N MET A 118 -28.39 8.86 -3.70
CA MET A 118 -28.38 7.61 -2.92
C MET A 118 -27.07 7.42 -2.14
N ASN A 119 -25.95 7.92 -2.66
CA ASN A 119 -24.60 7.70 -2.13
C ASN A 119 -24.08 8.88 -1.28
N ILE A 120 -24.79 10.01 -1.22
CA ILE A 120 -24.44 11.17 -0.37
C ILE A 120 -24.12 10.78 1.09
N PRO A 121 -24.87 9.89 1.77
CA PRO A 121 -24.55 9.49 3.14
C PRO A 121 -23.14 8.89 3.29
N SER A 122 -22.69 8.12 2.29
CA SER A 122 -21.35 7.51 2.30
C SER A 122 -20.24 8.54 2.12
N LEU A 123 -20.45 9.55 1.26
CA LEU A 123 -19.54 10.69 1.11
C LEU A 123 -19.43 11.48 2.42
N LEU A 124 -20.55 11.74 3.08
CA LEU A 124 -20.60 12.45 4.35
C LEU A 124 -19.84 11.69 5.44
N PHE A 125 -19.99 10.37 5.49
CA PHE A 125 -19.24 9.51 6.42
C PHE A 125 -17.73 9.59 6.17
N LEU A 126 -17.26 9.50 4.91
CA LEU A 126 -15.84 9.63 4.57
C LEU A 126 -15.26 11.01 4.93
N ALA A 127 -16.02 12.09 4.74
CA ALA A 127 -15.58 13.42 5.15
C ALA A 127 -15.42 13.53 6.67
N LEU A 128 -16.37 12.96 7.43
CA LEU A 128 -16.30 12.94 8.90
C LEU A 128 -15.12 12.11 9.41
N THR A 129 -14.79 10.96 8.79
CA THR A 129 -13.64 10.15 9.22
C THR A 129 -12.31 10.89 9.01
N LEU A 130 -12.14 11.57 7.87
CA LEU A 130 -10.95 12.41 7.63
C LEU A 130 -10.86 13.59 8.60
N PHE A 131 -11.99 14.23 8.91
CA PHE A 131 -12.03 15.32 9.89
C PHE A 131 -11.68 14.85 11.31
N LEU A 132 -12.23 13.71 11.74
CA LEU A 132 -11.89 13.11 13.03
C LEU A 132 -10.42 12.67 13.09
N ALA A 133 -9.87 12.15 12.00
CA ALA A 133 -8.45 11.81 11.90
C ALA A 133 -7.56 13.05 12.07
N LEU A 134 -7.93 14.19 11.49
CA LEU A 134 -7.19 15.44 11.68
C LEU A 134 -7.22 15.89 13.14
N ILE A 135 -8.40 15.87 13.79
CA ILE A 135 -8.53 16.24 15.21
C ILE A 135 -7.69 15.31 16.10
N SER A 136 -7.70 14.00 15.83
CA SER A 136 -6.94 13.03 16.62
C SER A 136 -5.44 13.25 16.48
N ILE A 137 -4.95 13.50 15.26
CA ILE A 137 -3.53 13.81 15.01
C ILE A 137 -3.11 15.07 15.77
N VAL A 138 -3.91 16.14 15.76
CA VAL A 138 -3.61 17.38 16.51
C VAL A 138 -3.56 17.12 18.01
N LYS A 139 -4.48 16.33 18.57
CA LYS A 139 -4.43 15.97 20.00
C LYS A 139 -3.20 15.13 20.36
N ILE A 140 -2.78 14.21 19.47
CA ILE A 140 -1.60 13.38 19.68
C ILE A 140 -0.31 14.20 19.57
N SER A 141 -0.24 15.17 18.66
CA SER A 141 0.96 15.99 18.49
C SER A 141 1.24 16.92 19.66
N PHE A 142 0.19 17.38 20.38
CA PHE A 142 0.34 18.18 21.61
C PHE A 142 0.56 17.34 22.88
N LEU A 143 0.60 16.01 22.77
CA LEU A 143 0.79 15.09 23.89
C LEU A 143 2.28 15.03 24.28
N ASN A 144 2.77 16.10 24.89
CA ASN A 144 4.13 16.20 25.42
C ASN A 144 4.29 15.35 26.68
N ARG A 145 4.53 14.04 26.53
CA ARG A 145 5.03 13.23 27.65
C ARG A 145 6.53 13.49 27.77
N ALA A 146 6.93 14.14 28.87
CA ALA A 146 8.33 14.18 29.29
C ALA A 146 8.90 12.75 29.33
N PRO A 147 10.22 12.56 29.09
CA PRO A 147 10.82 11.24 29.11
C PRO A 147 10.48 10.51 30.42
N LEU A 148 10.04 9.26 30.33
CA LEU A 148 9.67 8.38 31.45
C LEU A 148 10.85 8.04 32.40
N ARG A 149 12.02 8.64 32.17
CA ARG A 149 13.15 8.58 33.08
C ARG A 149 13.51 10.01 33.48
N PRO A 150 13.31 10.42 34.75
CA PRO A 150 13.97 11.62 35.23
C PRO A 150 15.48 11.39 35.10
N PHE A 151 16.17 12.29 34.40
CA PHE A 151 17.62 12.35 34.49
C PHE A 151 17.94 12.76 35.92
N MET A 152 18.31 11.80 36.78
CA MET A 152 19.06 12.13 37.99
C MET A 152 20.42 12.61 37.51
N TYR A 153 20.62 13.93 37.59
CA TYR A 153 21.94 14.53 37.53
C TYR A 153 22.77 13.94 38.67
N VAL A 154 23.83 13.21 38.30
CA VAL A 154 24.99 12.94 39.16
C VAL A 154 26.16 13.67 38.53
#